data_AF-A0A962Y0I5-F1
#
_entry.id   AF-A0A962Y0I5-F1
#
_cell.length_a   1.000
_cell.length_b   1.000
_cell.length_c   1.000
_cell.angle_alpha   90.00
_cell.angle_beta   90.00
_cell.angle_gamma   90.00
#
_symmetry.space_group_name_H-M   'P 1'
#
loop_
_entity.id
_entity.type
_entity.pdbx_description
1 polymer ?
#
loop_
_entity_poly.entity_id
_entity_poly.type
_entity_poly.pdbx_seq_one_letter_code
_entity_poly.pdbx_strand_id
1 'polypeptide(L)'
;MSYHHYPRRLRCWAHLLRKAWGLVQSCDRAARAFGWIMLETLEALQAAVYTAREGPPPVNLPTRHAPLLAALLASCEDHRGSMYPKTHALAMELVNDWKAIFQILSHPELPLTNNDAERALRHWVILRKLSLGTHTPVGSRVVALLASVIDICRQRGHVPWRYLERVIADR
;
A
#
# COMPACT_ATOMS: atom_id res chain seq x y z
N MET A 1 13.08 3.03 6.60
CA MET A 1 12.74 4.42 6.24
C MET A 1 11.22 4.53 6.21
N SER A 2 10.63 5.25 7.16
CA SER A 2 9.18 5.37 7.18
C SER A 2 8.72 6.54 6.30
N TYR A 3 7.82 6.24 5.35
CA TYR A 3 7.30 7.19 4.36
C TYR A 3 6.20 8.12 4.93
N HIS A 4 6.17 8.34 6.26
CA HIS A 4 5.10 9.09 6.94
C HIS A 4 4.99 10.56 6.49
N HIS A 5 6.08 11.15 5.97
CA HIS A 5 6.11 12.55 5.55
C HIS A 5 5.48 12.81 4.17
N TYR A 6 5.16 11.77 3.39
CA TYR A 6 4.47 11.96 2.11
C TYR A 6 2.96 12.12 2.33
N PRO A 7 2.35 13.23 1.88
CA PRO A 7 0.96 13.57 2.18
C PRO A 7 -0.06 12.68 1.46
N ARG A 8 0.33 12.06 0.34
CA ARG A 8 -0.50 11.17 -0.47
C ARG A 8 0.03 9.73 -0.46
N ARG A 9 0.35 9.21 0.73
CA ARG A 9 0.77 7.81 0.86
C ARG A 9 -0.47 6.91 0.83
N LEU A 10 -0.40 5.83 0.06
CA LEU A 10 -1.37 4.75 0.10
C LEU A 10 -0.84 3.64 1.00
N ARG A 11 -1.70 3.10 1.86
CA ARG A 11 -1.40 1.87 2.60
C ARG A 11 -1.97 0.69 1.82
N CYS A 12 -1.17 -0.33 1.62
CA CYS A 12 -1.59 -1.54 0.90
C CYS A 12 -2.56 -2.35 1.78
N TRP A 13 -3.83 -2.43 1.38
CA TRP A 13 -4.86 -3.14 2.15
C TRP A 13 -4.59 -4.64 2.25
N ALA A 14 -3.92 -5.24 1.26
CA ALA A 14 -3.51 -6.65 1.34
C ALA A 14 -2.59 -6.92 2.54
N HIS A 15 -1.78 -5.95 2.99
CA HIS A 15 -0.98 -6.11 4.21
C HIS A 15 -1.84 -6.02 5.47
N LEU A 16 -2.84 -5.14 5.50
CA LEU A 16 -3.77 -5.00 6.62
C LEU A 16 -4.63 -6.26 6.78
N LEU A 17 -5.18 -6.77 5.66
CA LEU A 17 -5.94 -8.03 5.62
C LEU A 17 -5.10 -9.21 6.13
N ARG A 18 -3.84 -9.34 5.70
CA ARG A 18 -2.93 -10.38 6.22
C ARG A 18 -2.68 -10.27 7.73
N LYS A 19 -2.50 -9.05 8.24
CA LYS A 19 -2.32 -8.82 9.68
C LYS A 19 -3.59 -9.16 10.46
N ALA A 20 -4.75 -8.74 9.97
CA ALA A 20 -6.06 -9.05 10.54
C ALA A 20 -6.28 -10.57 10.60
N TRP A 21 -6.03 -11.27 9.49
CA TRP A 21 -6.08 -12.73 9.42
C TRP A 21 -5.14 -13.41 10.43
N GLY A 22 -3.92 -12.88 10.60
CA GLY A 22 -2.99 -13.36 11.62
C GLY A 22 -3.51 -13.20 13.06
N LEU A 23 -4.39 -12.22 13.32
CA LEU A 23 -5.06 -12.07 14.61
C LEU A 23 -6.29 -13.00 14.73
N VAL A 24 -7.03 -13.21 13.65
CA VAL A 24 -8.11 -14.22 13.59
C VAL A 24 -7.59 -15.62 13.94
N GLN A 25 -6.37 -15.94 13.54
CA GLN A 25 -5.71 -17.20 13.86
C GLN A 25 -5.11 -17.26 15.28
N SER A 26 -5.22 -16.19 16.07
CA SER A 26 -4.68 -16.14 17.43
C SER A 26 -5.48 -17.02 18.40
N CYS A 27 -4.80 -17.63 19.38
CA CYS A 27 -5.44 -18.31 20.51
C CYS A 27 -6.10 -17.34 21.50
N ASP A 28 -5.66 -16.07 21.51
CA ASP A 28 -6.25 -15.03 22.35
C ASP A 28 -7.62 -14.58 21.81
N ARG A 29 -8.64 -14.61 22.68
CA ARG A 29 -10.03 -14.34 22.31
C ARG A 29 -10.24 -12.88 21.87
N ALA A 30 -9.64 -11.93 22.59
CA ALA A 30 -9.77 -10.51 22.29
C ALA A 30 -9.09 -10.17 20.95
N ALA A 31 -7.86 -10.65 20.75
CA ALA A 31 -7.14 -10.52 19.48
C ALA A 31 -7.92 -11.13 18.31
N ARG A 32 -8.51 -12.32 18.49
CA ARG A 32 -9.33 -12.96 17.46
C ARG A 32 -10.57 -12.13 17.11
N ALA A 33 -11.28 -11.62 18.11
CA ALA A 33 -12.45 -10.76 17.89
C ALA A 33 -12.07 -9.47 17.15
N PHE A 34 -11.00 -8.81 17.57
CA PHE A 34 -10.46 -7.64 16.87
C PHE A 34 -10.05 -7.94 15.43
N GLY A 35 -9.42 -9.10 15.20
CA GLY A 35 -9.06 -9.58 13.86
C GLY A 35 -10.27 -9.72 12.95
N TRP A 36 -11.39 -10.28 13.44
CA TRP A 36 -12.63 -10.40 12.67
C TRP A 36 -13.24 -9.04 12.35
N ILE A 37 -13.38 -8.15 13.33
CA ILE A 37 -13.89 -6.78 13.13
C ILE A 37 -13.10 -6.07 12.01
N MET A 38 -11.77 -6.17 12.06
CA MET A 38 -10.89 -5.59 11.06
C MET A 38 -11.10 -6.20 9.67
N LEU A 39 -11.13 -7.54 9.59
CA LEU A 39 -11.24 -8.26 8.33
C LEU A 39 -12.58 -7.97 7.64
N GLU A 40 -13.68 -8.13 8.35
CA GLU A 40 -15.03 -7.89 7.84
C GLU A 40 -15.20 -6.43 7.39
N THR A 41 -14.68 -5.47 8.17
CA THR A 41 -14.72 -4.06 7.81
C THR A 41 -13.94 -3.79 6.52
N LEU A 42 -12.70 -4.28 6.41
CA LEU A 42 -11.87 -4.04 5.24
C LEU A 42 -12.44 -4.72 3.98
N GLU A 43 -12.98 -5.93 4.11
CA GLU A 43 -13.61 -6.65 2.99
C GLU A 43 -14.89 -5.95 2.52
N ALA A 44 -15.74 -5.50 3.44
CA ALA A 44 -16.95 -4.75 3.11
C ALA A 44 -16.63 -3.43 2.37
N LEU A 45 -15.62 -2.70 2.86
CA LEU A 45 -15.16 -1.47 2.20
C LEU A 45 -14.50 -1.76 0.85
N GLN A 46 -13.75 -2.86 0.73
CA GLN A 46 -13.11 -3.26 -0.52
C GLN A 46 -14.17 -3.56 -1.59
N ALA A 47 -15.21 -4.31 -1.24
CA ALA A 47 -16.34 -4.56 -2.12
C ALA A 47 -17.01 -3.25 -2.55
N ALA A 48 -17.28 -2.32 -1.62
CA ALA A 48 -17.87 -1.02 -1.93
C ALA A 48 -17.02 -0.18 -2.89
N VAL A 49 -15.68 -0.20 -2.72
CA VAL A 49 -14.75 0.48 -3.63
C VAL A 49 -14.79 -0.14 -5.03
N TYR A 50 -14.82 -1.48 -5.15
CA TYR A 50 -14.93 -2.12 -6.47
C TYR A 50 -16.26 -1.82 -7.15
N THR A 51 -17.38 -1.89 -6.43
CA THR A 51 -18.69 -1.50 -6.99
C THR A 51 -18.69 -0.04 -7.47
N ALA A 52 -18.06 0.87 -6.72
CA ALA A 52 -17.91 2.26 -7.10
C ALA A 52 -17.08 2.49 -8.38
N ARG A 53 -16.24 1.53 -8.78
CA ARG A 53 -15.46 1.60 -10.03
C ARG A 53 -16.24 1.16 -11.26
N GLU A 54 -17.26 0.31 -11.08
CA GLU A 54 -18.03 -0.30 -12.17
C GLU A 54 -19.29 0.51 -12.54
N GLY A 55 -19.77 1.39 -11.65
CA GLY A 55 -21.05 2.09 -11.79
C GLY A 55 -20.96 3.62 -11.97
N PRO A 56 -22.11 4.28 -12.23
CA PRO A 56 -22.24 5.75 -12.29
C PRO A 56 -21.89 6.39 -10.91
N PRO A 57 -21.70 7.74 -10.81
CA PRO A 57 -20.79 8.34 -9.84
C PRO A 57 -21.07 7.89 -8.40
N PRO A 58 -20.02 7.61 -7.61
CA PRO A 58 -20.18 6.91 -6.36
C PRO A 58 -20.98 7.74 -5.38
N VAL A 59 -21.96 7.10 -4.74
CA VAL A 59 -22.43 7.49 -3.42
C VAL A 59 -21.20 7.84 -2.58
N ASN A 60 -21.24 8.95 -1.84
CA ASN A 60 -20.13 9.36 -0.97
C ASN A 60 -19.80 8.23 0.01
N LEU A 61 -18.81 7.38 -0.34
CA LEU A 61 -18.43 6.20 0.42
C LEU A 61 -18.00 6.55 1.84
N PRO A 62 -17.23 7.64 2.08
CA PRO A 62 -16.94 8.10 3.44
C PRO A 62 -18.18 8.32 4.29
N THR A 63 -19.20 9.02 3.76
CA THR A 63 -20.46 9.26 4.48
C THR A 63 -21.25 7.97 4.67
N ARG A 64 -21.37 7.14 3.63
CA ARG A 64 -22.11 5.88 3.67
C ARG A 64 -21.56 4.92 4.72
N HIS A 65 -20.24 4.84 4.84
CA HIS A 65 -19.56 3.91 5.73
C HIS A 65 -19.05 4.57 7.03
N ALA A 66 -19.44 5.82 7.32
CA ALA A 66 -19.05 6.51 8.54
C ALA A 66 -19.34 5.72 9.83
N PRO A 67 -20.50 5.03 9.99
CA PRO A 67 -20.76 4.23 11.19
C PRO A 67 -19.78 3.05 11.34
N LEU A 68 -19.47 2.37 10.24
CA LEU A 68 -18.54 1.24 10.22
C LEU A 68 -17.10 1.70 10.55
N LEU A 69 -16.69 2.83 9.98
CA LEU A 69 -15.40 3.46 10.27
C LEU A 69 -15.30 3.92 11.73
N ALA A 70 -16.36 4.49 12.29
CA ALA A 70 -16.41 4.90 13.69
C ALA A 70 -16.30 3.69 14.63
N ALA A 71 -17.01 2.60 14.34
CA ALA A 71 -16.93 1.36 15.11
C ALA A 71 -15.53 0.74 15.06
N LEU A 72 -14.90 0.71 13.87
CA LEU A 72 -13.53 0.23 13.72
C LEU A 72 -12.54 1.12 14.49
N LEU A 73 -12.69 2.45 14.43
CA LEU A 73 -11.84 3.38 15.16
C LEU A 73 -11.95 3.16 16.67
N ALA A 74 -13.18 3.06 17.21
CA ALA A 74 -13.40 2.76 18.62
C ALA A 74 -12.74 1.44 19.03
N SER A 75 -12.89 0.39 18.21
CA SER A 75 -12.23 -0.90 18.43
C SER A 75 -10.69 -0.78 18.44
N CYS A 76 -10.11 0.06 17.59
CA CYS A 76 -8.66 0.33 17.63
C CYS A 76 -8.25 1.09 18.90
N GLU A 77 -9.04 2.07 19.33
CA GLU A 77 -8.80 2.83 20.56
C GLU A 77 -8.79 1.92 21.80
N ASP A 78 -9.75 1.01 21.91
CA ASP A 78 -9.84 0.03 23.01
C ASP A 78 -8.61 -0.88 23.08
N HIS A 79 -7.97 -1.14 21.95
CA HIS A 79 -6.81 -2.02 21.83
C HIS A 79 -5.46 -1.28 21.88
N ARG A 80 -5.45 0.05 22.10
CA ARG A 80 -4.19 0.80 22.30
C ARG A 80 -3.38 0.29 23.48
N GLY A 81 -4.03 -0.21 24.54
CA GLY A 81 -3.37 -0.78 25.72
C GLY A 81 -3.22 -2.30 25.69
N SER A 82 -3.46 -2.96 24.56
CA SER A 82 -3.48 -4.42 24.51
C SER A 82 -2.14 -5.03 24.93
N MET A 83 -2.19 -6.01 25.84
CA MET A 83 -1.02 -6.79 26.24
C MET A 83 -0.51 -7.72 25.11
N TYR A 84 -1.32 -7.95 24.07
CA TYR A 84 -0.92 -8.75 22.92
C TYR A 84 -0.22 -7.87 21.87
N PRO A 85 1.09 -8.05 21.62
CA PRO A 85 1.88 -7.09 20.84
C PRO A 85 1.37 -6.89 19.41
N LYS A 86 0.87 -7.95 18.76
CA LYS A 86 0.37 -7.87 17.38
C LYS A 86 -0.95 -7.09 17.30
N THR A 87 -1.81 -7.21 18.30
CA THR A 87 -3.07 -6.47 18.37
C THR A 87 -2.80 -4.99 18.59
N HIS A 88 -1.96 -4.66 19.59
CA HIS A 88 -1.50 -3.30 19.82
C HIS A 88 -0.88 -2.68 18.56
N ALA A 89 0.05 -3.41 17.91
CA ALA A 89 0.73 -2.92 16.72
C ALA A 89 -0.23 -2.61 15.56
N LEU A 90 -1.21 -3.49 15.29
CA LEU A 90 -2.19 -3.28 14.22
C LEU A 90 -3.16 -2.13 14.55
N ALA A 91 -3.63 -2.04 15.79
CA ALA A 91 -4.49 -0.96 16.24
C ALA A 91 -3.78 0.42 16.10
N MET A 92 -2.54 0.51 16.58
CA MET A 92 -1.75 1.74 16.46
C MET A 92 -1.40 2.07 15.01
N GLU A 93 -1.14 1.08 14.16
CA GLU A 93 -0.94 1.30 12.72
C GLU A 93 -2.18 1.93 12.08
N LEU A 94 -3.38 1.42 12.39
CA LEU A 94 -4.62 2.00 11.87
C LEU A 94 -4.85 3.43 12.36
N VAL A 95 -4.69 3.67 13.65
CA VAL A 95 -4.86 5.01 14.24
C VAL A 95 -3.89 6.00 13.61
N ASN A 96 -2.60 5.64 13.51
CA ASN A 96 -1.56 6.53 13.01
C ASN A 96 -1.67 6.80 11.50
N ASP A 97 -2.12 5.82 10.73
CA ASP A 97 -2.24 5.90 9.27
C ASP A 97 -3.69 6.08 8.79
N TRP A 98 -4.65 6.40 9.67
CA TRP A 98 -6.09 6.39 9.39
C TRP A 98 -6.48 7.09 8.08
N LYS A 99 -6.06 8.35 7.93
CA LYS A 99 -6.33 9.16 6.72
C LYS A 99 -5.74 8.52 5.46
N ALA A 100 -4.53 7.96 5.55
CA ALA A 100 -3.85 7.33 4.43
C ALA A 100 -4.44 5.95 4.05
N ILE A 101 -5.01 5.23 5.02
CA ILE A 101 -5.68 3.95 4.79
C ILE A 101 -7.01 4.17 4.07
N PHE A 102 -7.81 5.12 4.55
CA PHE A 102 -9.20 5.30 4.10
C PHE A 102 -9.41 6.41 3.06
N GLN A 103 -8.37 7.13 2.61
CA GLN A 103 -8.49 8.09 1.50
C GLN A 103 -9.03 7.46 0.21
N ILE A 104 -8.84 6.14 0.02
CA ILE A 104 -9.39 5.37 -1.10
C ILE A 104 -10.91 5.47 -1.20
N LEU A 105 -11.61 5.69 -0.09
CA LEU A 105 -13.06 5.87 -0.10
C LEU A 105 -13.46 7.19 -0.78
N SER A 106 -12.62 8.23 -0.67
CA SER A 106 -12.81 9.50 -1.39
C SER A 106 -12.28 9.46 -2.82
N HIS A 107 -11.36 8.53 -3.10
CA HIS A 107 -10.67 8.39 -4.37
C HIS A 107 -10.66 6.92 -4.85
N PRO A 108 -11.82 6.35 -5.23
CA PRO A 108 -11.93 4.92 -5.58
C PRO A 108 -11.02 4.51 -6.74
N GLU A 109 -10.60 5.43 -7.58
CA GLU A 109 -9.67 5.23 -8.70
C GLU A 109 -8.25 4.83 -8.27
N LEU A 110 -7.85 5.14 -7.03
CA LEU A 110 -6.52 4.79 -6.53
C LEU A 110 -6.37 3.28 -6.31
N PRO A 111 -5.16 2.70 -6.40
CA PRO A 111 -4.97 1.28 -6.16
C PRO A 111 -5.13 0.92 -4.67
N LEU A 112 -5.86 -0.17 -4.38
CA LEU A 112 -6.02 -0.73 -3.03
C LEU A 112 -4.77 -1.48 -2.55
N THR A 113 -3.98 -2.00 -3.50
CA THR A 113 -2.76 -2.77 -3.23
C THR A 113 -1.56 -2.09 -3.89
N ASN A 114 -0.38 -2.36 -3.36
CA ASN A 114 0.87 -1.83 -3.91
C ASN A 114 1.45 -2.73 -5.02
N ASN A 115 0.65 -3.65 -5.57
CA ASN A 115 1.13 -4.71 -6.47
C ASN A 115 1.81 -4.13 -7.72
N ASP A 116 1.28 -3.06 -8.31
CA ASP A 116 1.85 -2.44 -9.51
C ASP A 116 3.21 -1.79 -9.22
N ALA A 117 3.32 -1.08 -8.09
CA ALA A 117 4.59 -0.48 -7.68
C ALA A 117 5.62 -1.57 -7.30
N GLU A 118 5.20 -2.61 -6.59
CA GLU A 118 6.04 -3.76 -6.27
C GLU A 118 6.53 -4.46 -7.55
N ARG A 119 5.65 -4.64 -8.54
CA ARG A 119 5.98 -5.23 -9.85
C ARG A 119 6.95 -4.37 -10.64
N ALA A 120 6.76 -3.05 -10.65
CA ALA A 120 7.67 -2.11 -11.31
C ALA A 120 9.09 -2.19 -10.71
N LEU A 121 9.18 -2.24 -9.38
CA LEU A 121 10.47 -2.27 -8.67
C LEU A 121 11.14 -3.65 -8.66
N ARG A 122 10.38 -4.73 -8.89
CA ARG A 122 10.85 -6.12 -8.72
C ARG A 122 12.14 -6.42 -9.49
N HIS A 123 12.21 -6.01 -10.75
CA HIS A 123 13.36 -6.28 -11.61
C HIS A 123 14.64 -5.60 -11.08
N TRP A 124 14.52 -4.38 -10.56
CA TRP A 124 15.63 -3.63 -9.97
C TRP A 124 16.08 -4.19 -8.63
N VAL A 125 15.14 -4.68 -7.82
CA VAL A 125 15.46 -5.39 -6.57
C VAL A 125 16.23 -6.67 -6.86
N ILE A 126 15.83 -7.44 -7.87
CA ILE A 126 16.53 -8.64 -8.31
C ILE A 126 17.94 -8.29 -8.82
N LEU A 127 18.05 -7.29 -9.70
CA LEU A 127 19.33 -6.81 -10.21
C LEU A 127 20.29 -6.46 -9.06
N ARG A 128 19.82 -5.66 -8.10
CA ARG A 128 20.61 -5.26 -6.93
C ARG A 128 21.07 -6.48 -6.13
N LYS A 129 20.25 -7.51 -5.97
CA LYS A 129 20.63 -8.74 -5.26
C LYS A 129 21.70 -9.52 -6.01
N LEU A 130 21.55 -9.68 -7.31
CA LEU A 130 22.51 -10.41 -8.15
C LEU A 130 23.85 -9.67 -8.29
N SER A 131 23.83 -8.34 -8.34
CA SER A 131 25.03 -7.52 -8.48
C SER A 131 25.71 -7.17 -7.16
N LEU A 132 25.17 -7.63 -6.02
CA LEU A 132 25.56 -7.18 -4.66
C LEU A 132 25.43 -5.66 -4.46
N GLY A 133 24.56 -5.02 -5.26
CA GLY A 133 24.31 -3.59 -5.24
C GLY A 133 25.41 -2.76 -5.87
N THR A 134 25.56 -1.53 -5.39
CA THR A 134 26.55 -0.57 -5.87
C THR A 134 27.44 -0.15 -4.70
N HIS A 135 28.74 -0.06 -4.93
CA HIS A 135 29.71 0.26 -3.87
C HIS A 135 30.03 1.76 -3.76
N THR A 136 29.52 2.60 -4.67
CA THR A 136 29.77 4.04 -4.67
C THR A 136 28.45 4.83 -4.84
N PRO A 137 28.36 6.06 -4.28
CA PRO A 137 27.20 6.93 -4.48
C PRO A 137 26.95 7.25 -5.96
N VAL A 138 28.02 7.40 -6.75
CA VAL A 138 27.95 7.61 -8.20
C VAL A 138 27.30 6.40 -8.88
N GLY A 139 27.72 5.19 -8.53
CA GLY A 139 27.12 3.96 -9.05
C GLY A 139 25.63 3.86 -8.71
N SER A 140 25.25 4.18 -7.46
CA SER A 140 23.84 4.20 -7.05
C SER A 140 23.02 5.19 -7.88
N ARG A 141 23.57 6.39 -8.12
CA ARG A 141 22.91 7.42 -8.93
C ARG A 141 22.72 6.97 -10.38
N VAL A 142 23.75 6.38 -10.99
CA VAL A 142 23.69 5.88 -12.37
C VAL A 142 22.63 4.78 -12.49
N VAL A 143 22.63 3.80 -11.60
CA VAL A 143 21.63 2.72 -11.60
C VAL A 143 20.22 3.28 -11.43
N ALA A 144 20.01 4.25 -10.53
CA ALA A 144 18.71 4.88 -10.34
C ALA A 144 18.22 5.63 -11.59
N LEU A 145 19.10 6.36 -12.27
CA LEU A 145 18.78 7.07 -13.51
C LEU A 145 18.44 6.11 -14.65
N LEU A 146 19.26 5.08 -14.86
CA LEU A 146 19.00 4.05 -15.87
C LEU A 146 17.70 3.31 -15.59
N ALA A 147 17.43 2.97 -14.33
CA ALA A 147 16.19 2.33 -13.93
C ALA A 147 14.97 3.19 -14.30
N SER A 148 15.02 4.49 -13.96
CA SER A 148 13.96 5.44 -14.29
C SER A 148 13.73 5.55 -15.80
N VAL A 149 14.79 5.69 -16.60
CA VAL A 149 14.66 5.83 -18.06
C VAL A 149 14.10 4.55 -18.69
N ILE A 150 14.62 3.39 -18.29
CA ILE A 150 14.20 2.09 -18.82
C ILE A 150 12.72 1.82 -18.49
N ASP A 151 12.29 2.10 -17.26
CA ASP A 151 10.90 1.88 -16.85
C ASP A 151 9.95 2.83 -17.57
N ILE A 152 10.31 4.11 -17.74
CA ILE A 152 9.50 5.06 -18.53
C ILE A 152 9.39 4.61 -19.99
N CYS A 153 10.49 4.15 -20.60
CA CYS A 153 10.47 3.63 -21.97
C CYS A 153 9.49 2.45 -22.09
N ARG A 154 9.58 1.48 -21.17
CA ARG A 154 8.69 0.31 -21.16
C ARG A 154 7.23 0.71 -20.97
N GLN A 155 6.93 1.63 -20.06
CA GLN A 155 5.56 2.13 -19.83
C GLN A 155 4.98 2.85 -21.05
N ARG A 156 5.83 3.51 -21.85
CA ARG A 156 5.42 4.20 -23.09
C ARG A 156 5.48 3.34 -24.34
N GLY A 157 5.81 2.05 -24.23
CA GLY A 157 5.95 1.15 -25.38
C GLY A 157 7.18 1.42 -26.26
N HIS A 158 8.18 2.13 -25.74
CA HIS A 158 9.45 2.36 -26.43
C HIS A 158 10.48 1.28 -26.09
N VAL A 159 11.32 0.93 -27.06
CA VAL A 159 12.48 0.05 -26.84
C VAL A 159 13.55 0.84 -26.08
N PRO A 160 13.88 0.48 -24.82
CA PRO A 160 14.78 1.28 -23.98
C PRO A 160 16.17 1.47 -24.59
N TRP A 161 16.70 0.42 -25.23
CA TRP A 161 18.03 0.45 -25.84
C TRP A 161 18.13 1.45 -26.99
N ARG A 162 17.12 1.50 -27.87
CA ARG A 162 17.07 2.49 -28.96
C ARG A 162 16.95 3.91 -28.43
N TYR A 163 16.21 4.11 -27.34
CA TYR A 163 16.09 5.42 -26.72
C TYR A 163 17.43 5.89 -26.13
N LEU A 164 18.11 5.02 -25.39
CA LEU A 164 19.42 5.33 -24.80
C LEU A 164 20.48 5.61 -25.87
N GLU A 165 20.52 4.78 -26.93
CA GLU A 165 21.41 4.98 -28.08
C GLU A 165 21.23 6.36 -28.69
N ARG A 166 19.98 6.74 -29.02
CA ARG A 166 19.67 8.05 -29.61
C ARG A 166 20.11 9.20 -28.69
N VAL A 167 19.75 9.14 -27.40
CA VAL A 167 20.07 10.22 -26.44
C VAL A 167 21.58 10.38 -26.22
N ILE A 168 22.36 9.30 -26.31
CA ILE A 168 23.81 9.35 -26.19
C ILE A 168 24.45 9.89 -27.48
N ALA A 169 23.91 9.52 -28.65
CA ALA A 169 24.41 9.97 -29.95
C ALA A 169 24.11 11.44 -30.25
N ASP A 170 23.02 11.99 -29.69
CA ASP A 170 22.61 13.40 -29.85
C ASP A 170 23.37 14.38 -28.91
N ARG A 171 24.46 13.93 -28.27
CA ARG A 171 25.34 14.74 -27.40
C ARG A 171 26.67 15.05 -28.05
#